data_AF-A0A2N3FYB9-F1
#
_entry.id   AF-A0A2N3FYB9-F1
#
_cell.length_a   1.000
_cell.length_b   1.000
_cell.length_c   1.000
_cell.angle_alpha   90.00
_cell.angle_beta   90.00
_cell.angle_gamma   90.00
#
_symmetry.space_group_name_H-M   'P 1'
#
loop_
_entity.id
_entity.type
_entity.pdbx_description
1 polymer ?
#
loop_
_entity_poly.entity_id
_entity_poly.type
_entity_poly.pdbx_seq_one_letter_code
_entity_poly.pdbx_strand_id
1 'polypeptide(L)'
;MGLEPTDELVEFFSWQGGMGGDSLTLGQLWIMPGFLPLSITDAVQMYRLYADGPDWLPRWFPVFEDQAGWFYAYDLGEFRGAVVLFQHETGQYPYVFESLAAMFSTHRAALDRGAISVDSEGVLEQDYERLSAVAKELNPKVPWWSLPE
;
A
#
# COMPACT_ATOMS: atom_id res chain seq x y z
N MET A 1 -12.83 -8.44 15.10
CA MET A 1 -11.67 -7.55 14.94
C MET A 1 -11.87 -6.24 15.70
N GLY A 2 -13.10 -5.77 15.95
CA GLY A 2 -13.31 -4.54 16.76
C GLY A 2 -12.87 -3.26 16.04
N LEU A 3 -12.68 -3.35 14.73
CA LEU A 3 -12.29 -2.25 13.86
C LEU A 3 -13.54 -1.68 13.19
N GLU A 4 -13.66 -0.36 13.23
CA GLU A 4 -14.69 0.36 12.51
C GLU A 4 -14.12 0.84 11.16
N PRO A 5 -14.60 0.34 10.01
CA PRO A 5 -14.07 0.73 8.72
C PRO A 5 -14.38 2.21 8.42
N THR A 6 -13.58 2.80 7.53
CA THR A 6 -13.88 4.11 6.95
C THR A 6 -14.60 3.92 5.62
N ASP A 7 -15.32 4.95 5.16
CA ASP A 7 -15.97 4.92 3.84
C ASP A 7 -14.96 4.66 2.72
N GLU A 8 -13.76 5.27 2.79
CA GLU A 8 -12.68 5.06 1.83
C GLU A 8 -12.21 3.59 1.79
N LEU A 9 -12.07 2.95 2.95
CA LEU A 9 -11.70 1.54 3.03
C LEU A 9 -12.81 0.62 2.49
N VAL A 10 -14.07 0.95 2.77
CA VAL A 10 -15.23 0.22 2.22
C VAL A 10 -15.28 0.37 0.70
N GLU A 11 -15.05 1.57 0.18
CA GLU A 11 -15.00 1.85 -1.26
C GLU A 11 -13.88 1.04 -1.93
N PHE A 12 -12.67 1.05 -1.35
CA PHE A 12 -11.53 0.27 -1.85
C PHE A 12 -11.87 -1.22 -2.00
N PHE A 13 -12.39 -1.85 -0.95
CA PHE A 13 -12.76 -3.27 -1.02
C PHE A 13 -14.02 -3.55 -1.85
N SER A 14 -14.87 -2.54 -2.08
CA SER A 14 -16.06 -2.68 -2.94
C SER A 14 -15.72 -2.67 -4.44
N TRP A 15 -14.57 -2.12 -4.82
CA TRP A 15 -14.11 -1.98 -6.21
C TRP A 15 -13.55 -3.29 -6.82
N GLN A 16 -14.22 -4.42 -6.56
CA GLN A 16 -13.94 -5.83 -7.00
C GLN A 16 -13.48 -6.80 -5.90
N GLY A 17 -13.69 -6.52 -4.60
CA GLY A 17 -13.44 -7.51 -3.54
C GLY A 17 -11.96 -7.84 -3.29
N GLY A 18 -11.06 -7.11 -3.96
CA GLY A 18 -9.64 -7.42 -4.19
C GLY A 18 -9.43 -8.56 -5.18
N MET A 19 -8.26 -8.61 -5.84
CA MET A 19 -8.02 -9.55 -6.94
C MET A 19 -7.94 -10.99 -6.41
N GLY A 20 -8.94 -11.81 -6.72
CA GLY A 20 -8.91 -13.26 -6.48
C GLY A 20 -7.88 -13.93 -7.39
N GLY A 21 -6.86 -14.54 -6.77
CA GLY A 21 -5.64 -15.03 -7.42
C GLY A 21 -5.78 -16.34 -8.18
N ASP A 22 -6.66 -16.42 -9.18
CA ASP A 22 -6.63 -17.51 -10.15
C ASP A 22 -6.06 -17.01 -11.49
N SER A 23 -4.82 -17.41 -11.78
CA SER A 23 -4.16 -17.45 -13.12
C SER A 23 -3.47 -16.20 -13.72
N LEU A 24 -2.75 -15.38 -12.94
CA LEU A 24 -1.92 -14.30 -13.52
C LEU A 24 -0.47 -14.32 -13.00
N THR A 25 0.49 -14.02 -13.87
CA THR A 25 1.93 -14.08 -13.60
C THR A 25 2.37 -12.94 -12.66
N LEU A 26 3.28 -13.24 -11.73
CA LEU A 26 3.93 -12.26 -10.86
C LEU A 26 4.55 -11.11 -11.69
N GLY A 27 4.31 -9.85 -11.29
CA GLY A 27 4.72 -8.66 -12.07
C GLY A 27 3.64 -8.07 -12.98
N GLN A 28 2.66 -8.87 -13.42
CA GLN A 28 1.52 -8.41 -14.24
C GLN A 28 0.30 -7.99 -13.42
N LEU A 29 0.27 -8.37 -12.14
CA LEU A 29 -0.80 -8.06 -11.19
C LEU A 29 -0.51 -6.83 -10.31
N TRP A 30 0.69 -6.27 -10.42
CA TRP A 30 1.08 -5.12 -9.62
C TRP A 30 0.21 -3.93 -10.00
N ILE A 31 -0.52 -3.38 -9.02
CA ILE A 31 -1.21 -2.09 -9.19
C ILE A 31 -0.26 -0.95 -8.85
N MET A 32 0.78 -1.28 -8.07
CA MET A 32 1.92 -0.43 -7.73
C MET A 32 3.15 -1.33 -7.75
N PRO A 33 4.34 -0.83 -8.14
CA PRO A 33 5.52 -1.66 -8.30
C PRO A 33 5.78 -2.52 -7.05
N GLY A 34 5.77 -3.84 -7.21
CA GLY A 34 5.98 -4.80 -6.14
C GLY A 34 4.75 -5.22 -5.32
N PHE A 35 3.62 -4.49 -5.36
CA PHE A 35 2.50 -4.70 -4.45
C PHE A 35 1.20 -5.15 -5.12
N LEU A 36 0.53 -6.11 -4.48
CA LEU A 36 -0.74 -6.70 -4.88
C LEU A 36 -1.86 -6.27 -3.93
N PRO A 37 -3.05 -5.88 -4.44
CA PRO A 37 -4.20 -5.62 -3.59
C PRO A 37 -4.67 -6.94 -2.95
N LEU A 38 -4.87 -6.93 -1.64
CA LEU A 38 -5.44 -8.07 -0.95
C LEU A 38 -6.95 -8.16 -1.23
N SER A 39 -7.48 -9.38 -1.34
CA SER A 39 -8.91 -9.60 -1.19
C SER A 39 -9.35 -9.25 0.23
N ILE A 40 -10.62 -8.89 0.44
CA ILE A 40 -11.11 -8.64 1.82
C ILE A 40 -10.95 -9.90 2.69
N THR A 41 -11.09 -11.09 2.10
CA THR A 41 -10.89 -12.35 2.80
C THR A 41 -9.44 -12.51 3.24
N ASP A 42 -8.49 -12.25 2.34
CA ASP A 42 -7.06 -12.38 2.63
C ASP A 42 -6.60 -11.29 3.61
N ALA A 43 -7.06 -10.05 3.45
CA ALA A 43 -6.81 -8.97 4.38
C ALA A 43 -7.27 -9.31 5.80
N VAL A 44 -8.44 -9.94 5.96
CA VAL A 44 -8.94 -10.41 7.27
C VAL A 44 -8.08 -11.55 7.81
N GLN A 45 -7.64 -12.48 6.97
CA GLN A 45 -6.76 -13.57 7.39
C GLN A 45 -5.39 -13.04 7.85
N MET A 46 -4.78 -12.16 7.06
CA MET A 46 -3.51 -11.51 7.38
C MET A 46 -3.61 -10.68 8.64
N TYR A 47 -4.68 -9.88 8.80
CA TYR A 47 -4.92 -9.15 10.04
C TYR A 47 -4.91 -10.09 11.26
N ARG A 48 -5.61 -11.22 11.20
CA ARG A 48 -5.65 -12.19 12.31
C ARG A 48 -4.29 -12.84 12.58
N LEU A 49 -3.47 -13.00 11.55
CA LEU A 49 -2.13 -13.58 11.70
C LEU A 49 -1.18 -12.62 12.42
N TYR A 50 -1.25 -11.32 12.11
CA TYR A 50 -0.30 -10.33 12.62
C TYR A 50 -0.80 -9.53 13.82
N ALA A 51 -2.12 -9.46 14.08
CA ALA A 51 -2.69 -8.58 15.12
C ALA A 51 -2.14 -8.80 16.54
N ASP A 52 -1.64 -10.01 16.84
CA ASP A 52 -1.05 -10.37 18.12
C ASP A 52 0.50 -10.31 18.12
N GLY A 53 1.10 -9.88 17.00
CA GLY A 53 2.55 -9.73 16.84
C GLY A 53 3.09 -8.48 17.54
N PRO A 54 4.36 -8.49 18.01
CA PRO A 54 4.93 -7.39 18.78
C PRO A 54 5.06 -6.07 18.00
N ASP A 55 5.21 -6.15 16.68
CA ASP A 55 5.49 -4.99 15.81
C ASP A 55 4.25 -4.52 15.01
N TRP A 56 3.14 -5.25 15.11
CA TRP A 56 1.89 -4.89 14.42
C TRP A 56 0.96 -4.16 15.39
N LEU A 57 0.45 -2.99 14.99
CA LEU A 57 -0.56 -2.31 15.80
C LEU A 57 -1.95 -2.87 15.48
N PRO A 58 -2.77 -3.26 16.47
CA PRO A 58 -4.12 -3.81 16.22
C PRO A 58 -5.06 -2.88 15.43
N ARG A 59 -4.71 -1.61 15.27
CA ARG A 59 -5.46 -0.63 14.47
C ARG A 59 -5.12 -0.64 12.98
N TRP A 60 -4.03 -1.31 12.60
CA TRP A 60 -3.61 -1.42 11.21
C TRP A 60 -4.33 -2.57 10.53
N PHE A 61 -4.90 -2.28 9.37
CA PHE A 61 -5.60 -3.25 8.53
C PHE A 61 -4.86 -3.41 7.20
N PRO A 62 -4.39 -4.61 6.82
CA PRO A 62 -3.57 -4.77 5.62
C PRO A 62 -4.42 -4.55 4.37
N VAL A 63 -3.86 -3.86 3.38
CA VAL A 63 -4.53 -3.53 2.10
C VAL A 63 -3.75 -4.02 0.88
N PHE A 64 -2.42 -4.04 0.95
CA PHE A 64 -1.56 -4.61 -0.09
C PHE A 64 -0.43 -5.44 0.53
N GLU A 65 0.08 -6.40 -0.23
CA GLU A 65 1.27 -7.19 0.10
C GLU A 65 2.22 -7.34 -1.10
N ASP A 66 3.48 -7.64 -0.85
CA ASP A 66 4.49 -7.93 -1.89
C ASP A 66 4.87 -9.42 -2.00
N GLN A 67 4.22 -10.30 -1.23
CA GLN A 67 4.56 -11.72 -1.05
C GLN A 67 5.96 -12.01 -0.46
N ALA A 68 6.70 -10.99 -0.03
CA ALA A 68 8.02 -11.09 0.61
C ALA A 68 8.03 -10.50 2.03
N GLY A 69 6.86 -10.16 2.57
CA GLY A 69 6.69 -9.71 3.96
C GLY A 69 6.62 -8.19 4.14
N TRP A 70 6.48 -7.45 3.04
CA TRP A 70 6.06 -6.05 3.09
C TRP A 70 4.57 -5.90 2.90
N PHE A 71 4.00 -4.95 3.63
CA PHE A 71 2.58 -4.61 3.58
C PHE A 71 2.41 -3.11 3.46
N TYR A 72 1.43 -2.70 2.66
CA TYR A 72 0.75 -1.45 2.95
C TYR A 72 -0.43 -1.77 3.87
N ALA A 73 -0.49 -1.08 5.01
CA ALA A 73 -1.56 -1.19 5.98
C ALA A 73 -2.26 0.16 6.17
N TYR A 74 -3.57 0.12 6.37
CA TYR A 74 -4.43 1.27 6.58
C TYR A 74 -4.70 1.45 8.08
N ASP A 75 -4.38 2.62 8.64
CA ASP A 75 -4.62 2.91 10.05
C ASP A 75 -6.10 3.26 10.29
N LEU A 76 -6.76 2.53 11.19
CA LEU A 76 -8.14 2.76 11.61
C LEU A 76 -8.26 3.41 13.00
N GLY A 77 -7.14 3.74 13.65
CA GLY A 77 -7.08 4.33 14.98
C GLY A 77 -6.53 5.76 14.98
N GLU A 78 -5.29 5.94 15.46
CA GLU A 78 -4.72 7.26 15.78
C GLU A 78 -4.57 8.14 14.54
N PHE A 79 -4.00 7.60 13.45
CA PHE A 79 -3.84 8.30 12.18
C PHE A 79 -4.88 7.79 11.18
N ARG A 80 -6.15 7.80 11.58
CA ARG A 80 -7.26 7.22 10.80
C ARG A 80 -7.23 7.68 9.35
N GLY A 81 -7.09 6.74 8.43
CA GLY A 81 -6.97 7.01 6.99
C GLY A 81 -5.57 6.81 6.44
N ALA A 82 -4.55 7.03 7.24
CA ALA A 82 -3.17 7.02 6.77
C ALA A 82 -2.71 5.61 6.37
N VAL A 83 -1.79 5.56 5.40
CA VAL A 83 -1.18 4.33 4.93
C VAL A 83 0.22 4.19 5.52
N VAL A 84 0.45 3.05 6.16
CA VAL A 84 1.72 2.60 6.72
C VAL A 84 2.37 1.60 5.77
N LEU A 85 3.66 1.76 5.51
CA LEU A 85 4.47 0.72 4.87
C LEU A 85 5.14 -0.10 5.98
N PHE A 86 4.72 -1.34 6.18
CA PHE A 86 5.23 -2.22 7.23
C PHE A 86 6.11 -3.33 6.64
N GLN A 87 7.31 -3.52 7.18
CA GLN A 87 8.14 -4.70 6.91
C GLN A 87 8.16 -5.64 8.11
N HIS A 88 7.73 -6.88 7.91
CA HIS A 88 7.64 -7.86 8.98
C HIS A 88 8.98 -8.19 9.65
N GLU A 89 10.06 -8.36 8.87
CA GLU A 89 11.35 -8.82 9.41
C GLU A 89 12.10 -7.77 10.23
N THR A 90 11.94 -6.48 9.91
CA THR A 90 12.67 -5.40 10.58
C THR A 90 11.81 -4.60 11.56
N GLY A 91 10.48 -4.75 11.49
CA GLY A 91 9.55 -3.94 12.24
C GLY A 91 9.58 -2.46 11.84
N GLN A 92 10.03 -2.11 10.62
CA GLN A 92 9.95 -0.74 10.11
C GLN A 92 8.50 -0.43 9.67
N TYR A 93 8.00 0.76 10.04
CA TYR A 93 6.63 1.19 9.75
C TYR A 93 6.44 2.71 9.49
N PRO A 94 7.08 3.31 8.48
CA PRO A 94 6.76 4.70 8.14
C PRO A 94 5.31 4.85 7.66
N TYR A 95 4.65 5.92 8.11
CA TYR A 95 3.46 6.43 7.41
C TYR A 95 3.93 7.08 6.12
N VAL A 96 3.43 6.58 5.00
CA VAL A 96 3.85 6.96 3.65
C VAL A 96 2.78 7.75 2.89
N PHE A 97 1.51 7.67 3.29
CA PHE A 97 0.43 8.48 2.69
C PHE A 97 -0.60 8.88 3.74
N GLU A 98 -1.27 10.01 3.54
CA GLU A 98 -2.35 10.48 4.43
C GLU A 98 -3.68 9.73 4.18
N SER A 99 -3.84 9.11 3.01
CA SER A 99 -5.01 8.33 2.62
C SER A 99 -4.73 7.36 1.47
N LEU A 100 -5.64 6.41 1.20
CA LEU A 100 -5.58 5.58 0.00
C LEU A 100 -5.72 6.43 -1.27
N ALA A 101 -6.59 7.44 -1.26
CA ALA A 101 -6.74 8.37 -2.37
C ALA A 101 -5.44 9.15 -2.66
N ALA A 102 -4.70 9.56 -1.64
CA ALA A 102 -3.39 10.23 -1.81
C ALA A 102 -2.35 9.27 -2.41
N MET A 103 -2.34 8.02 -1.94
CA MET A 103 -1.51 6.95 -2.50
C MET A 103 -1.80 6.71 -3.98
N PHE A 104 -3.06 6.51 -4.37
CA PHE A 104 -3.43 6.31 -5.77
C PHE A 104 -3.17 7.55 -6.64
N SER A 105 -3.43 8.75 -6.13
CA SER A 105 -3.14 9.99 -6.85
C SER A 105 -1.65 10.16 -7.11
N THR A 106 -0.81 9.75 -6.16
CA THR A 106 0.65 9.76 -6.31
C THR A 106 1.11 8.78 -7.37
N HIS A 107 0.64 7.53 -7.33
CA HIS A 107 1.02 6.52 -8.33
C HIS A 107 0.51 6.87 -9.73
N ARG A 108 -0.69 7.43 -9.85
CA ARG A 108 -1.20 7.96 -11.12
C ARG A 108 -0.31 9.08 -11.66
N ALA A 109 0.04 10.06 -10.84
CA ALA A 109 0.92 11.15 -11.25
C ALA A 109 2.32 10.64 -11.62
N ALA A 110 2.83 9.63 -10.91
CA ALA A 110 4.11 8.99 -11.21
C ALA A 110 4.07 8.25 -12.56
N LEU A 111 2.97 7.57 -12.89
CA LEU A 111 2.74 6.98 -14.21
C LEU A 111 2.68 8.06 -15.31
N ASP A 112 1.88 9.10 -15.10
CA ASP A 112 1.72 10.20 -16.07
C ASP A 112 3.05 10.95 -16.35
N ARG A 113 3.95 10.99 -15.35
CA ARG A 113 5.25 11.66 -15.42
C ARG A 113 6.40 10.71 -15.80
N GLY A 114 6.11 9.44 -16.08
CA GLY A 114 7.11 8.43 -16.47
C GLY A 114 8.10 8.06 -15.35
N ALA A 115 7.70 8.24 -14.09
CA ALA A 115 8.40 7.66 -12.93
C ALA A 115 7.98 6.21 -12.68
N ILE A 116 6.78 5.85 -13.14
CA ILE A 116 6.31 4.46 -13.29
C ILE A 116 6.09 4.23 -14.79
N SER A 117 6.49 3.07 -15.29
CA SER A 117 6.28 2.69 -16.69
C SER A 117 5.97 1.20 -16.82
N VAL A 118 5.37 0.80 -17.94
CA VAL A 118 5.21 -0.61 -18.30
C VAL A 118 6.25 -0.95 -19.37
N ASP A 119 7.06 -1.97 -19.12
CA ASP A 119 8.07 -2.41 -20.08
C ASP A 119 7.47 -3.20 -21.26
N SER A 120 8.33 -3.71 -22.16
CA SER A 120 7.88 -4.49 -23.32
C SER A 120 7.28 -5.85 -22.98
N GLU A 121 7.50 -6.36 -21.76
CA GLU A 121 6.96 -7.64 -21.27
C GLU A 121 5.67 -7.47 -20.45
N GLY A 122 5.22 -6.21 -20.26
CA GLY A 122 4.02 -5.90 -19.50
C GLY A 122 4.25 -5.79 -17.99
N VAL A 123 5.51 -5.61 -17.57
CA VAL A 123 5.92 -5.49 -16.17
C VAL A 123 5.97 -4.01 -15.78
N LEU A 124 5.47 -3.69 -14.58
CA LEU A 124 5.62 -2.34 -14.02
C LEU A 124 7.05 -2.13 -13.50
N GLU A 125 7.70 -1.12 -14.07
CA GLU A 125 9.00 -0.61 -13.69
C GLU A 125 8.87 0.73 -12.95
N GLN A 126 9.82 1.02 -12.05
CA GLN A 126 9.86 2.28 -11.32
C GLN A 126 11.24 2.91 -11.26
N ASP A 127 11.26 4.24 -11.45
CA ASP A 127 12.38 5.11 -11.11
C ASP A 127 12.13 5.67 -9.70
N TYR A 128 12.84 5.12 -8.71
CA TYR A 128 12.66 5.46 -7.30
C TYR A 128 12.90 6.94 -7.00
N GLU A 129 13.92 7.55 -7.59
CA GLU A 129 14.24 8.97 -7.36
C GLU A 129 13.10 9.85 -7.89
N ARG A 130 12.60 9.55 -9.10
CA ARG A 130 11.47 10.30 -9.68
C ARG A 130 10.17 10.06 -8.93
N LEU A 131 9.90 8.83 -8.51
CA LEU A 131 8.71 8.52 -7.72
C LEU A 131 8.75 9.25 -6.39
N SER A 132 9.90 9.22 -5.71
CA SER A 132 10.13 9.95 -4.45
C SER A 132 9.90 11.45 -4.63
N ALA A 133 10.39 12.04 -5.72
CA ALA A 133 10.16 13.45 -6.04
C ALA A 133 8.66 13.78 -6.24
N VAL A 134 7.92 12.93 -6.96
CA VAL A 134 6.46 13.10 -7.14
C VAL A 134 5.74 12.94 -5.80
N ALA A 135 6.10 11.94 -5.01
CA ALA A 135 5.50 11.69 -3.72
C ALA A 135 5.74 12.84 -2.74
N LYS A 136 6.94 13.43 -2.73
CA LYS A 136 7.29 14.62 -1.95
C LYS A 136 6.47 15.85 -2.35
N GLU A 137 6.29 16.08 -3.65
CA GLU A 137 5.49 17.19 -4.17
C GLU A 137 4.02 17.09 -3.75
N LEU A 138 3.44 15.89 -3.88
CA LEU A 138 2.00 15.67 -3.65
C LEU A 138 1.65 15.40 -2.19
N ASN A 139 2.59 14.91 -1.39
CA ASN A 139 2.39 14.58 0.02
C ASN A 139 3.36 15.37 0.92
N PRO A 140 3.40 16.72 0.85
CA PRO A 140 4.42 17.53 1.53
C PRO A 140 4.35 17.49 3.06
N LYS A 141 3.25 16.97 3.62
CA LYS A 141 3.03 16.80 5.06
C LYS A 141 3.50 15.46 5.60
N VAL A 142 3.77 14.49 4.73
CA VAL A 142 4.23 13.15 5.11
C VAL A 142 5.75 13.20 5.29
N PRO A 143 6.28 13.02 6.52
CA PRO A 143 7.70 13.21 6.78
C PRO A 143 8.61 12.26 5.99
N TRP A 144 8.12 11.05 5.70
CA TRP A 144 8.84 10.02 4.96
C TRP A 144 9.45 10.53 3.64
N TRP A 145 8.66 11.28 2.85
CA TRP A 145 9.10 11.80 1.55
C TRP A 145 10.06 12.99 1.63
N SER A 146 10.33 13.49 2.83
CA SER A 146 11.26 14.61 3.05
C SER A 146 12.57 14.18 3.71
N LEU A 147 12.73 12.89 4.02
CA LEU A 147 13.99 12.36 4.55
C LEU A 147 15.09 12.47 3.48
N PRO A 148 16.32 12.80 3.86
CA PRO A 148 17.46 12.68 2.96
C PRO A 148 17.71 11.19 2.64
N GLU A 149 18.05 10.91 1.37
CA GLU A 149 18.50 9.59 0.89
C GLU A 149 19.84 9.18 1.52
#